data_AF-A0A4R3NS76-F1
#
_entry.id   AF-A0A4R3NS76-F1
#
_cell.length_a   1.000
_cell.length_b   1.000
_cell.length_c   1.000
_cell.angle_alpha   90.00
_cell.angle_beta   90.00
_cell.angle_gamma   90.00
#
_symmetry.space_group_name_H-M   'P 1'
#
loop_
_entity.id
_entity.type
_entity.pdbx_description
1 polymer ?
#
loop_
_entity_poly.entity_id
_entity_poly.type
_entity_poly.pdbx_seq_one_letter_code
_entity_poly.pdbx_strand_id
1 'polypeptide(L)'
;MNDLFFLASAAGITVGLAVLALVLGLVLAMLFTAWESVRFKPLAFLGTCWVTLIRGLPELLVVLFVYFGTLQLINLLGDGIAINLGFWQGTFQIDPSIFFADSGEFDYTPFFCGVIALALLYASYASQTLRGALKAVPYGQWEAGLALGLSKRTIFFRYIMPQMWRHALPGLGNQWLVLLKDTALVSLISVNDLMLQTKTIVNRTHEPFTWYAIVGLIYLAITLLSQLVLKRIELRTTRFERSDAK
;
A
#
# COMPACT_ATOMS: atom_id res chain seq x y z
N MET A 1 -22.51 -5.06 25.60
CA MET A 1 -22.07 -6.29 24.91
C MET A 1 -22.09 -6.15 23.39
N ASN A 2 -23.02 -5.38 22.80
CA ASN A 2 -23.06 -5.14 21.35
C ASN A 2 -21.85 -4.34 20.82
N ASP A 3 -21.30 -3.41 21.60
CA ASP A 3 -20.19 -2.53 21.16
C ASP A 3 -18.89 -3.30 20.90
N LEU A 4 -18.58 -4.33 21.70
CA LEU A 4 -17.43 -5.21 21.46
C LEU A 4 -17.59 -6.02 20.17
N PHE A 5 -18.81 -6.44 19.84
CA PHE A 5 -19.10 -7.12 18.59
C PHE A 5 -18.95 -6.18 17.39
N PHE A 6 -19.40 -4.92 17.51
CA PHE A 6 -19.17 -3.90 16.49
C PHE A 6 -17.67 -3.62 16.28
N LEU A 7 -16.88 -3.53 17.36
CA LEU A 7 -15.42 -3.38 17.27
C LEU A 7 -14.75 -4.58 16.62
N ALA A 8 -15.20 -5.81 16.92
CA ALA A 8 -14.66 -7.01 16.29
C ALA A 8 -14.94 -7.05 14.77
N SER A 9 -16.15 -6.66 14.36
CA SER A 9 -16.51 -6.52 12.94
C SER A 9 -15.65 -5.46 12.24
N ALA A 10 -15.50 -4.29 12.88
CA ALA A 10 -14.68 -3.18 12.38
C ALA A 10 -13.19 -3.54 12.27
N ALA A 11 -12.68 -4.34 13.20
CA ALA A 11 -11.33 -4.90 13.12
C ALA A 11 -11.17 -5.79 11.88
N GLY A 12 -12.20 -6.58 11.54
CA GLY A 12 -12.24 -7.37 10.31
C GLY A 12 -12.14 -6.49 9.05
N ILE A 13 -12.91 -5.39 8.99
CA ILE A 13 -12.85 -4.42 7.88
C ILE A 13 -11.45 -3.78 7.80
N THR A 14 -10.88 -3.41 8.94
CA THR A 14 -9.55 -2.79 9.03
C THR A 14 -8.46 -3.73 8.50
N VAL A 15 -8.49 -5.00 8.90
CA VAL A 15 -7.54 -6.01 8.43
C VAL A 15 -7.77 -6.31 6.94
N GLY A 16 -9.01 -6.44 6.50
CA GLY A 16 -9.35 -6.65 5.09
C GLY A 16 -8.85 -5.52 4.20
N LEU A 17 -9.08 -4.26 4.62
CA LEU A 17 -8.58 -3.06 3.95
C LEU A 17 -7.04 -3.07 3.89
N ALA A 18 -6.37 -3.37 5.00
CA ALA A 18 -4.91 -3.44 5.05
C ALA A 18 -4.37 -4.52 4.10
N VAL A 19 -4.96 -5.71 4.09
CA VAL A 19 -4.51 -6.83 3.22
C VAL A 19 -4.67 -6.46 1.74
N LEU A 20 -5.80 -5.86 1.36
CA LEU A 20 -6.03 -5.42 -0.02
C LEU A 20 -5.03 -4.32 -0.41
N ALA A 21 -4.80 -3.35 0.48
CA ALA A 21 -3.80 -2.30 0.27
C ALA A 21 -2.39 -2.87 0.16
N LEU A 22 -2.04 -3.89 0.94
CA LEU A 22 -0.74 -4.59 0.83
C LEU A 22 -0.60 -5.29 -0.51
N VAL A 23 -1.61 -6.02 -0.97
CA VAL A 23 -1.52 -6.77 -2.23
C VAL A 23 -1.37 -5.81 -3.41
N LEU A 24 -2.24 -4.80 -3.48
CA LEU A 24 -2.18 -3.77 -4.52
C LEU A 24 -0.88 -2.97 -4.43
N GLY A 25 -0.49 -2.58 -3.20
CA GLY A 25 0.71 -1.81 -2.94
C GLY A 25 1.99 -2.58 -3.28
N LEU A 26 2.03 -3.90 -3.09
CA LEU A 26 3.18 -4.73 -3.46
C LEU A 26 3.31 -4.84 -4.99
N VAL A 27 2.20 -4.94 -5.72
CA VAL A 27 2.20 -4.86 -7.19
C VAL A 27 2.72 -3.50 -7.66
N LEU A 28 2.19 -2.41 -7.10
CA LEU A 28 2.67 -1.05 -7.39
C LEU A 28 4.15 -0.86 -7.02
N ALA A 29 4.61 -1.43 -5.90
CA ALA A 29 6.00 -1.36 -5.46
C ALA A 29 6.95 -1.99 -6.48
N MET A 30 6.56 -3.15 -7.05
CA MET A 30 7.33 -3.80 -8.11
C MET A 30 7.38 -2.93 -9.37
N LEU A 31 6.27 -2.30 -9.73
CA LEU A 31 6.21 -1.37 -10.87
C LEU A 31 7.09 -0.13 -10.65
N PHE A 32 7.03 0.50 -9.47
CA PHE A 32 7.87 1.64 -9.13
C PHE A 32 9.36 1.27 -9.09
N THR A 33 9.69 0.11 -8.52
CA THR A 33 11.08 -0.39 -8.52
C THR A 33 11.59 -0.62 -9.94
N ALA A 34 10.75 -1.20 -10.83
CA ALA A 34 11.10 -1.40 -12.22
C ALA A 34 11.29 -0.06 -12.96
N TRP A 35 10.42 0.92 -12.71
CA TRP A 35 10.52 2.26 -13.27
C TRP A 35 11.80 2.98 -12.84
N GLU A 36 12.14 2.95 -11.56
CA GLU A 36 13.40 3.53 -11.02
C GLU A 36 14.66 2.80 -11.53
N SER A 37 14.53 1.55 -12.00
CA SER A 37 15.65 0.73 -12.50
C SER A 37 15.87 0.84 -14.01
N VAL A 38 15.11 1.68 -14.72
CA VAL A 38 15.26 1.86 -16.17
C VAL A 38 16.62 2.49 -16.53
N ARG A 39 17.26 1.98 -17.58
CA ARG A 39 18.58 2.46 -18.06
C ARG A 39 18.56 3.94 -18.49
N PHE A 40 17.42 4.43 -18.97
CA PHE A 40 17.25 5.82 -19.39
C PHE A 40 17.14 6.74 -18.16
N LYS A 41 18.23 7.45 -17.85
CA LYS A 41 18.37 8.29 -16.65
C LYS A 41 17.23 9.30 -16.42
N PRO A 42 16.69 9.99 -17.45
CA PRO A 42 15.59 10.92 -17.24
C PRO A 42 14.32 10.23 -16.74
N LEU A 43 13.99 9.06 -17.29
CA LEU A 43 12.78 8.32 -16.90
C LEU A 43 12.93 7.71 -15.50
N ALA A 44 14.11 7.20 -15.16
CA ALA A 44 14.41 6.73 -13.81
C ALA A 44 14.39 7.89 -12.78
N PHE A 45 14.82 9.09 -13.19
CA PHE A 45 14.76 10.29 -12.36
C PHE A 45 13.31 10.71 -12.08
N LEU A 46 12.42 10.68 -13.09
CA LEU A 46 10.99 10.96 -12.87
C LEU A 46 10.35 9.98 -11.88
N GLY A 47 10.64 8.68 -12.00
CA GLY A 47 10.15 7.68 -11.05
C GLY A 47 10.69 7.91 -9.64
N THR A 48 11.97 8.27 -9.52
CA THR A 48 12.59 8.60 -8.23
C THR A 48 11.91 9.83 -7.63
N CYS A 49 11.74 10.91 -8.40
CA CYS A 49 11.06 12.13 -7.95
C CYS A 49 9.63 11.84 -7.47
N TRP A 50 8.87 11.06 -8.24
CA TRP A 50 7.50 10.65 -7.89
C TRP A 50 7.45 9.92 -6.54
N VAL A 51 8.29 8.90 -6.36
CA VAL A 51 8.36 8.13 -5.11
C VAL A 51 8.82 9.01 -3.95
N THR A 52 9.84 9.86 -4.15
CA THR A 52 10.30 10.78 -3.10
C THR A 52 9.27 11.82 -2.72
N LEU A 53 8.45 12.27 -3.66
CA LEU A 53 7.38 13.22 -3.41
C LEU A 53 6.31 12.59 -2.53
N ILE A 54 5.83 11.40 -2.87
CA ILE A 54 4.82 10.68 -2.06
C ILE A 54 5.33 10.48 -0.62
N ARG A 55 6.58 10.05 -0.47
CA ARG A 55 7.21 9.85 0.85
C ARG A 55 7.53 11.15 1.59
N GLY A 56 7.60 12.27 0.88
CA GLY A 56 7.82 13.60 1.45
C GLY A 56 6.54 14.25 1.96
N LEU A 57 5.38 13.75 1.55
CA LEU A 57 4.09 14.24 2.01
C LEU A 57 3.67 13.53 3.31
N PRO A 58 3.00 14.24 4.25
CA PRO A 58 2.28 13.60 5.33
C PRO A 58 1.28 12.56 4.79
N GLU A 59 1.26 11.36 5.39
CA GLU A 59 0.41 10.25 4.95
C GLU A 59 -1.07 10.63 4.91
N LEU A 60 -1.52 11.37 5.92
CA LEU A 60 -2.88 11.92 5.97
C LEU A 60 -3.20 12.77 4.74
N LEU A 61 -2.27 13.60 4.26
CA LEU A 61 -2.50 14.41 3.06
C LEU A 61 -2.63 13.55 1.82
N VAL A 62 -1.88 12.45 1.71
CA VAL A 62 -2.00 11.52 0.58
C VAL A 62 -3.37 10.83 0.59
N VAL A 63 -3.85 10.40 1.77
CA VAL A 63 -5.18 9.79 1.91
C VAL A 63 -6.28 10.78 1.53
N LEU A 64 -6.23 12.02 2.05
CA LEU A 64 -7.20 13.05 1.71
C LEU A 64 -7.13 13.45 0.23
N PHE A 65 -5.92 13.59 -0.31
CA PHE A 65 -5.71 13.96 -1.71
C PHE A 65 -6.28 12.91 -2.66
N VAL A 66 -6.08 11.62 -2.37
CA VAL A 66 -6.67 10.54 -3.18
C VAL A 66 -8.20 10.58 -3.05
N TYR A 67 -8.75 10.66 -1.85
CA TYR A 67 -10.21 10.66 -1.67
C TYR A 67 -10.89 11.87 -2.34
N PHE A 68 -10.49 13.09 -2.01
CA PHE A 68 -11.10 14.29 -2.57
C PHE A 68 -10.71 14.51 -4.04
N GLY A 69 -9.48 14.15 -4.42
CA GLY A 69 -9.00 14.26 -5.80
C GLY A 69 -9.73 13.29 -6.73
N THR A 70 -9.95 12.05 -6.30
CA THR A 70 -10.76 11.07 -7.05
C THR A 70 -12.20 11.55 -7.17
N LEU A 71 -12.82 12.04 -6.09
CA LEU A 71 -14.17 12.59 -6.14
C LEU A 71 -14.29 13.75 -7.14
N GLN A 72 -13.35 14.70 -7.09
CA GLN A 72 -13.32 15.83 -8.02
C GLN A 72 -13.11 15.38 -9.47
N LEU A 73 -12.22 14.40 -9.71
CA LEU A 73 -11.95 13.89 -11.05
C LEU A 73 -13.19 13.20 -11.65
N ILE A 74 -13.92 12.44 -10.84
CA ILE A 74 -15.16 11.79 -11.27
C ILE A 74 -16.22 12.84 -11.63
N ASN A 75 -16.40 13.86 -10.80
CA ASN A 75 -17.34 14.94 -11.07
C ASN A 75 -16.97 15.68 -12.37
N LEU A 76 -15.68 15.98 -12.58
CA LEU A 76 -15.20 16.63 -13.81
C LEU A 76 -15.40 15.77 -15.06
N LEU A 77 -15.21 14.45 -14.95
CA LEU A 77 -15.44 13.51 -16.05
C LEU A 77 -16.93 13.31 -16.35
N GLY A 78 -17.77 13.35 -15.31
CA GLY A 78 -19.23 13.24 -15.39
C GLY A 78 -19.89 14.49 -15.96
N ASP A 79 -19.45 15.68 -15.56
CA ASP A 79 -19.93 16.95 -16.14
C ASP A 79 -19.52 17.09 -17.62
N GLY A 80 -18.46 16.37 -18.02
CA GLY A 80 -17.95 16.34 -19.37
C GLY A 80 -16.89 17.42 -19.62
N ILE A 81 -15.79 17.01 -20.23
CA ILE A 81 -14.73 17.95 -20.63
C ILE A 81 -15.13 18.54 -21.98
N ALA A 82 -15.54 19.82 -22.00
CA ALA A 82 -15.80 20.55 -23.22
C ALA A 82 -14.46 20.90 -23.90
N ILE A 83 -14.05 20.11 -24.90
CA ILE A 83 -12.83 20.37 -25.67
C ILE A 83 -13.22 21.28 -26.83
N ASN A 84 -12.89 22.58 -26.70
CA ASN A 84 -13.03 23.55 -27.78
C ASN A 84 -11.65 23.76 -28.43
N LEU A 85 -11.42 23.06 -29.53
CA LEU A 85 -10.17 23.17 -30.32
C LEU A 85 -10.40 24.03 -31.57
N GLY A 86 -11.15 25.13 -31.49
CA GLY A 86 -11.33 26.14 -32.55
C GLY A 86 -12.00 25.70 -33.87
N PHE A 87 -11.80 24.45 -34.30
CA PHE A 87 -12.27 23.81 -35.52
C PHE A 87 -13.16 22.59 -35.23
N TRP A 88 -13.19 22.12 -33.97
CA TRP A 88 -14.01 21.01 -33.53
C TRP A 88 -14.43 21.22 -32.06
N GLN A 89 -15.71 21.00 -31.79
CA GLN A 89 -16.27 20.97 -30.44
C GLN A 89 -16.80 19.56 -30.19
N GLY A 90 -16.20 18.88 -29.23
CA GLY A 90 -16.68 17.60 -28.73
C GLY A 90 -16.73 17.64 -27.21
N THR A 91 -17.82 17.16 -26.63
CA THR A 91 -17.94 16.93 -25.20
C THR A 91 -17.51 15.49 -24.94
N PHE A 92 -16.41 15.32 -24.21
CA PHE A 92 -16.02 14.00 -23.72
C PHE A 92 -16.66 13.80 -22.35
N GLN A 93 -17.83 13.17 -22.35
CA GLN A 93 -18.53 12.74 -21.14
C GLN A 93 -18.24 11.26 -20.92
N ILE A 94 -17.74 10.95 -19.73
CA ILE A 94 -17.71 9.58 -19.24
C ILE A 94 -18.78 9.49 -18.17
N ASP A 95 -19.78 8.63 -18.37
CA ASP A 95 -20.74 8.33 -17.32
C ASP A 95 -20.00 7.84 -16.08
N PRO A 96 -20.10 8.53 -14.92
CA PRO A 96 -19.43 8.14 -13.68
C PRO A 96 -19.75 6.72 -13.22
N SER A 97 -20.89 6.19 -13.67
CA SER A 97 -21.36 4.83 -13.42
C SER A 97 -20.42 3.73 -13.94
N ILE A 98 -19.49 4.04 -14.86
CA ILE A 98 -18.49 3.06 -15.30
C ILE A 98 -17.41 2.79 -14.25
N PHE A 99 -17.11 3.76 -13.40
CA PHE A 99 -16.11 3.64 -12.33
C PHE A 99 -16.74 3.19 -11.03
N PHE A 100 -18.01 3.55 -10.81
CA PHE A 100 -18.80 3.18 -9.65
C PHE A 100 -20.14 2.69 -10.19
N ALA A 101 -20.19 1.40 -10.55
CA ALA A 101 -21.44 0.77 -10.94
C ALA A 101 -22.47 1.07 -9.86
N ASP A 102 -23.61 1.63 -10.28
CA ASP A 102 -24.78 1.96 -9.47
C ASP A 102 -25.16 0.74 -8.62
N SER A 103 -24.58 0.68 -7.42
CA SER A 103 -24.76 -0.39 -6.45
C SER A 103 -25.29 0.29 -5.20
N GLY A 104 -26.59 0.20 -5.05
CA GLY A 104 -27.35 0.89 -4.02
C GLY A 104 -26.77 0.71 -2.61
N GLU A 105 -27.02 1.75 -1.81
CA GLU A 105 -26.97 1.81 -0.33
C GLU A 105 -25.63 1.50 0.37
N PHE A 106 -24.59 1.06 -0.33
CA PHE A 106 -23.25 0.91 0.23
C PHE A 106 -22.26 1.85 -0.48
N ASP A 107 -21.92 2.96 0.19
CA ASP A 107 -20.84 3.86 -0.22
C ASP A 107 -19.48 3.13 -0.15
N TYR A 108 -19.13 2.36 -1.17
CA TYR A 108 -17.82 1.71 -1.27
C TYR A 108 -16.69 2.69 -1.66
N THR A 109 -17.05 3.92 -2.06
CA THR A 109 -16.11 4.94 -2.53
C THR A 109 -15.01 5.27 -1.50
N PRO A 110 -15.33 5.52 -0.20
CA PRO A 110 -14.30 5.72 0.81
C PRO A 110 -13.38 4.51 0.99
N PHE A 111 -13.93 3.30 0.95
CA PHE A 111 -13.16 2.07 1.14
C PHE A 111 -12.13 1.89 0.02
N PHE A 112 -12.55 2.01 -1.25
CA PHE A 112 -11.65 1.90 -2.40
C PHE A 112 -10.62 3.03 -2.45
N CYS A 113 -11.02 4.27 -2.18
CA CYS A 113 -10.08 5.39 -2.09
C CYS A 113 -9.03 5.15 -0.99
N GLY A 114 -9.46 4.63 0.16
CA GLY A 114 -8.59 4.22 1.25
C GLY A 114 -7.59 3.14 0.84
N VAL A 115 -8.06 2.07 0.18
CA VAL A 115 -7.19 1.00 -0.34
C VAL A 115 -6.16 1.56 -1.33
N ILE A 116 -6.58 2.40 -2.28
CA ILE A 116 -5.69 2.99 -3.29
C ILE A 116 -4.67 3.92 -2.63
N ALA A 117 -5.09 4.78 -1.71
CA ALA A 117 -4.21 5.71 -1.03
C ALA A 117 -3.15 5.00 -0.20
N LEU A 118 -3.57 4.04 0.63
CA LEU A 118 -2.66 3.26 1.45
C LEU A 118 -1.75 2.36 0.59
N ALA A 119 -2.25 1.80 -0.50
CA ALA A 119 -1.45 1.03 -1.43
C ALA A 119 -0.37 1.89 -2.11
N LEU A 120 -0.70 3.12 -2.49
CA LEU A 120 0.24 4.07 -3.06
C LEU A 120 1.34 4.47 -2.05
N LEU A 121 0.94 4.76 -0.81
CA LEU A 121 1.86 5.02 0.29
C LEU A 121 2.79 3.82 0.53
N TYR A 122 2.21 2.63 0.73
CA TYR A 122 2.97 1.40 0.92
C TYR A 122 3.93 1.15 -0.26
N ALA A 123 3.47 1.31 -1.49
CA ALA A 123 4.27 1.10 -2.69
C ALA A 123 5.51 2.00 -2.74
N SER A 124 5.38 3.25 -2.32
CA SER A 124 6.48 4.21 -2.30
C SER A 124 7.60 3.80 -1.34
N TYR A 125 7.27 3.29 -0.15
CA TYR A 125 8.25 2.79 0.82
C TYR A 125 8.76 1.39 0.49
N ALA A 126 7.88 0.52 0.00
CA ALA A 126 8.20 -0.83 -0.41
C ALA A 126 9.11 -0.86 -1.65
N SER A 127 8.99 0.10 -2.59
CA SER A 127 9.89 0.16 -3.76
C SER A 127 11.35 0.40 -3.33
N GLN A 128 11.57 1.25 -2.33
CA GLN A 128 12.91 1.50 -1.80
C GLN A 128 13.47 0.30 -1.05
N THR A 129 12.60 -0.44 -0.35
CA THR A 129 12.97 -1.71 0.30
C THR A 129 13.37 -2.75 -0.73
N LEU A 130 12.58 -2.92 -1.80
CA LEU A 130 12.89 -3.83 -2.91
C LEU A 130 14.17 -3.43 -3.64
N ARG A 131 14.36 -2.13 -3.90
CA ARG A 131 15.58 -1.60 -4.53
C ARG A 131 16.81 -1.79 -3.64
N GLY A 132 16.68 -1.59 -2.33
CA GLY A 132 17.72 -1.86 -1.34
C GLY A 132 18.10 -3.33 -1.31
N ALA A 133 17.10 -4.21 -1.32
CA ALA A 133 17.29 -5.66 -1.40
C ALA A 133 17.95 -6.11 -2.70
N LEU A 134 17.64 -5.46 -3.83
CA LEU A 134 18.28 -5.75 -5.12
C LEU A 134 19.78 -5.40 -5.11
N LYS A 135 20.14 -4.29 -4.45
CA LYS A 135 21.54 -3.87 -4.27
C LYS A 135 22.32 -4.73 -3.27
N ALA A 136 21.62 -5.41 -2.37
CA ALA A 136 22.25 -6.30 -1.39
C ALA A 136 22.80 -7.60 -2.03
N VAL A 137 22.25 -8.01 -3.18
CA VAL A 137 22.74 -9.19 -3.90
C VAL A 137 24.12 -8.89 -4.53
N PRO A 138 25.16 -9.70 -4.26
CA PRO A 138 26.51 -9.45 -4.77
C PRO A 138 26.57 -9.35 -6.30
N TYR A 139 27.27 -8.34 -6.81
CA TYR A 139 27.40 -8.13 -8.26
C TYR A 139 28.09 -9.29 -8.98
N GLY A 140 29.00 -10.02 -8.30
CA GLY A 140 29.67 -11.19 -8.86
C GLY A 140 28.72 -12.30 -9.34
N GLN A 141 27.49 -12.39 -8.83
CA GLN A 141 26.47 -13.32 -9.32
C GLN A 141 26.06 -13.00 -10.78
N TRP A 142 26.05 -11.72 -11.15
CA TRP A 142 25.82 -11.30 -12.53
C TRP A 142 26.99 -11.70 -13.42
N GLU A 143 28.22 -11.44 -12.98
CA GLU A 143 29.44 -11.72 -13.75
C GLU A 143 29.64 -13.22 -13.97
N ALA A 144 29.44 -14.04 -12.94
CA ALA A 144 29.50 -15.50 -13.03
C ALA A 144 28.46 -16.05 -14.01
N GLY A 145 27.22 -15.56 -13.95
CA GLY A 145 26.17 -15.98 -14.87
C GLY A 145 26.48 -15.63 -16.32
N LEU A 146 27.02 -14.43 -16.57
CA LEU A 146 27.44 -14.00 -17.90
C LEU A 146 28.64 -14.80 -18.43
N ALA A 147 29.61 -15.14 -17.57
CA ALA A 147 30.76 -15.99 -17.94
C ALA A 147 30.34 -17.41 -18.34
N LEU A 148 29.24 -17.92 -17.76
CA LEU A 148 28.62 -19.19 -18.13
C LEU A 148 27.71 -19.11 -19.36
N GLY A 149 27.63 -17.94 -20.03
CA GLY A 149 26.81 -17.73 -21.22
C GLY A 149 25.29 -17.63 -20.95
N LEU A 150 24.87 -17.42 -19.70
CA LEU A 150 23.45 -17.29 -19.36
C LEU A 150 22.89 -15.93 -19.80
N SER A 151 21.62 -15.92 -20.24
CA SER A 151 20.93 -14.68 -20.57
C SER A 151 20.65 -13.84 -19.33
N LYS A 152 20.69 -12.51 -19.44
CA LYS A 152 20.38 -11.59 -18.32
C LYS A 152 19.02 -11.85 -17.67
N ARG A 153 18.01 -12.26 -18.47
CA ARG A 153 16.69 -12.63 -17.97
C ARG A 153 16.75 -13.89 -17.10
N THR A 154 17.49 -14.90 -17.55
CA THR A 154 17.71 -16.14 -16.79
C THR A 154 18.44 -15.85 -15.48
N ILE A 155 19.53 -15.07 -15.53
CA ILE A 155 20.30 -14.67 -14.34
C ILE A 155 19.37 -13.96 -13.34
N PHE A 156 18.57 -13.00 -13.82
CA PHE A 156 17.64 -12.24 -12.98
C PHE A 156 16.55 -13.12 -12.35
N PHE A 157 15.71 -13.77 -13.14
CA PHE A 157 14.53 -14.48 -12.62
C PHE A 157 14.88 -15.76 -11.84
N ARG A 158 15.95 -16.45 -12.23
CA ARG A 158 16.28 -17.75 -11.63
C ARG A 158 17.23 -17.66 -10.44
N TYR A 159 18.09 -16.64 -10.39
CA TYR A 159 19.12 -16.54 -9.35
C TYR A 159 18.94 -15.30 -8.48
N ILE A 160 18.86 -14.11 -9.08
CA ILE A 160 18.89 -12.84 -8.31
C ILE A 160 17.54 -12.55 -7.65
N MET A 161 16.44 -12.63 -8.39
CA MET A 161 15.11 -12.29 -7.88
C MET A 161 14.71 -13.14 -6.66
N PRO A 162 14.95 -14.47 -6.64
CA PRO A 162 14.70 -15.27 -5.43
C PRO A 162 15.53 -14.84 -4.23
N GLN A 163 16.81 -14.46 -4.41
CA GLN A 163 17.69 -13.99 -3.33
C GLN A 163 17.27 -12.61 -2.81
N MET A 164 17.00 -11.68 -3.74
CA MET A 164 16.47 -10.35 -3.44
C MET A 164 15.21 -10.43 -2.59
N TRP A 165 14.28 -11.35 -2.90
CA TRP A 165 13.04 -11.49 -2.13
C TRP A 165 13.30 -11.87 -0.67
N ARG A 166 14.33 -12.67 -0.39
CA ARG A 166 14.72 -13.02 0.98
C ARG A 166 15.23 -11.81 1.75
N HIS A 167 16.05 -10.98 1.12
CA HIS A 167 16.54 -9.73 1.72
C HIS A 167 15.43 -8.68 1.88
N ALA A 168 14.45 -8.64 0.99
CA ALA A 168 13.35 -7.68 1.07
C ALA A 168 12.33 -8.01 2.17
N LEU A 169 12.15 -9.30 2.48
CA LEU A 169 11.06 -9.78 3.33
C LEU A 169 11.01 -9.17 4.75
N PRO A 170 12.13 -9.02 5.48
CA PRO A 170 12.12 -8.32 6.78
C PRO A 170 11.69 -6.86 6.67
N GLY A 171 12.15 -6.16 5.63
CA GLY A 171 11.79 -4.77 5.38
C GLY A 171 10.32 -4.61 5.00
N LEU A 172 9.82 -5.46 4.10
CA LEU A 172 8.40 -5.49 3.70
C LEU A 172 7.49 -5.84 4.89
N GLY A 173 7.93 -6.74 5.77
CA GLY A 173 7.24 -7.05 7.01
C GLY A 173 7.13 -5.85 7.95
N ASN A 174 8.18 -5.03 8.06
CA ASN A 174 8.11 -3.78 8.82
C ASN A 174 7.12 -2.79 8.18
N GLN A 175 7.14 -2.64 6.84
CA GLN A 175 6.19 -1.78 6.13
C GLN A 175 4.74 -2.24 6.30
N TRP A 176 4.48 -3.55 6.41
CA TRP A 176 3.16 -4.08 6.75
C TRP A 176 2.66 -3.60 8.11
N LEU A 177 3.52 -3.59 9.13
CA LEU A 177 3.14 -3.14 10.47
C LEU A 177 2.86 -1.64 10.52
N VAL A 178 3.56 -0.85 9.70
CA VAL A 178 3.29 0.59 9.51
C VAL A 178 1.93 0.75 8.84
N LEU A 179 1.69 0.09 7.70
CA LEU A 179 0.42 0.10 6.98
C LEU A 179 -0.79 -0.24 7.87
N LEU A 180 -0.66 -1.25 8.74
CA LEU A 180 -1.71 -1.62 9.68
C LEU A 180 -2.09 -0.48 10.63
N LYS A 181 -1.12 0.32 11.08
CA LYS A 181 -1.37 1.48 11.95
C LYS A 181 -1.92 2.66 11.15
N ASP A 182 -1.45 2.85 9.92
CA ASP A 182 -1.90 3.95 9.07
C ASP A 182 -3.34 3.77 8.59
N THR A 183 -3.89 2.55 8.65
CA THR A 183 -5.32 2.30 8.41
C THR A 183 -6.24 3.18 9.27
N ALA A 184 -5.79 3.56 10.48
CA ALA A 184 -6.51 4.48 11.35
C ALA A 184 -6.78 5.86 10.70
N LEU A 185 -5.94 6.30 9.77
CA LEU A 185 -6.10 7.55 9.04
C LEU A 185 -7.31 7.52 8.11
N VAL A 186 -7.70 6.33 7.64
CA VAL A 186 -8.83 6.13 6.73
C VAL A 186 -10.17 6.40 7.43
N SER A 187 -10.21 6.37 8.77
CA SER A 187 -11.36 6.86 9.55
C SER A 187 -11.71 8.34 9.26
N LEU A 188 -10.76 9.13 8.75
CA LEU A 188 -10.98 10.55 8.41
C LEU A 188 -11.76 10.74 7.11
N ILE A 189 -11.73 9.75 6.22
CA ILE A 189 -12.52 9.76 4.98
C ILE A 189 -13.82 8.96 5.15
N SER A 190 -14.27 8.75 6.40
CA SER A 190 -15.52 8.07 6.75
C SER A 190 -15.57 6.58 6.40
N VAL A 191 -14.42 5.91 6.28
CA VAL A 191 -14.43 4.43 6.23
C VAL A 191 -14.80 3.88 7.59
N ASN A 192 -15.72 2.92 7.61
CA ASN A 192 -16.19 2.24 8.82
C ASN A 192 -15.15 1.24 9.36
N ASP A 193 -13.97 1.74 9.69
CA ASP A 193 -12.87 1.02 10.27
C ASP A 193 -12.97 0.98 11.81
N LEU A 194 -12.00 0.34 12.45
CA LEU A 194 -11.93 0.21 13.90
C LEU A 194 -11.92 1.58 14.59
N MET A 195 -11.19 2.56 14.04
CA MET A 195 -11.11 3.90 14.63
C MET A 195 -12.39 4.71 14.48
N LEU A 196 -13.08 4.65 13.33
CA LEU A 196 -14.35 5.36 13.16
C LEU A 196 -15.43 4.78 14.08
N GLN A 197 -15.47 3.46 14.24
CA GLN A 197 -16.41 2.82 15.15
C GLN A 197 -16.12 3.19 16.61
N THR A 198 -14.85 3.27 16.98
CA THR A 198 -14.44 3.77 18.31
C THR A 198 -14.94 5.19 18.55
N LYS A 199 -14.71 6.11 17.60
CA LYS A 199 -15.22 7.49 17.68
C LYS A 199 -16.73 7.53 17.86
N THR A 200 -17.46 6.66 17.16
CA THR A 200 -18.92 6.56 17.25
C THR A 200 -19.38 6.12 18.65
N ILE A 201 -18.71 5.13 19.23
CA ILE A 201 -19.02 4.64 20.59
C ILE A 201 -18.65 5.70 21.64
N VAL A 202 -17.49 6.34 21.51
CA VAL A 202 -17.05 7.42 22.40
C VAL A 202 -18.03 8.58 22.40
N ASN A 203 -18.55 8.98 21.24
CA ASN A 203 -19.52 10.07 21.15
C ASN A 203 -20.87 9.74 21.80
N ARG A 204 -21.23 8.46 21.93
CA ARG A 204 -22.48 8.01 22.57
C ARG A 204 -22.31 7.76 24.08
N THR A 205 -21.18 7.18 24.46
CA THR A 205 -20.89 6.79 25.85
C THR A 205 -20.23 7.91 26.65
N HIS A 206 -19.64 8.90 25.96
CA HIS A 206 -18.85 9.98 26.55
C HIS A 206 -17.65 9.51 27.39
N GLU A 207 -17.15 8.29 27.14
CA GLU A 207 -15.99 7.72 27.83
C GLU A 207 -14.78 7.53 26.88
N PRO A 208 -14.08 8.60 26.47
CA PRO A 208 -12.99 8.48 25.49
C PRO A 208 -11.84 7.58 25.97
N PHE A 209 -11.46 7.67 27.25
CA PHE A 209 -10.31 6.93 27.77
C PHE A 209 -10.51 5.41 27.68
N THR A 210 -11.68 4.91 28.09
CA THR A 210 -11.97 3.47 28.14
C THR A 210 -11.95 2.86 26.73
N TRP A 211 -12.66 3.49 25.79
CA TRP A 211 -12.80 2.97 24.43
C TRP A 211 -11.53 3.09 23.59
N TYR A 212 -10.78 4.19 23.68
CA TYR A 212 -9.48 4.28 23.01
C TYR A 212 -8.45 3.32 23.62
N ALA A 213 -8.48 3.06 24.93
CA ALA A 213 -7.60 2.06 25.55
C ALA A 213 -7.91 0.64 25.05
N ILE A 214 -9.19 0.26 24.97
CA ILE A 214 -9.62 -1.03 24.41
C ILE A 214 -9.14 -1.19 22.97
N VAL A 215 -9.32 -0.16 22.14
CA VAL A 215 -8.92 -0.20 20.73
C VAL A 215 -7.40 -0.21 20.57
N GLY A 216 -6.67 0.49 21.44
CA GLY A 216 -5.21 0.38 21.53
C GLY A 216 -4.75 -1.06 21.82
N LEU A 217 -5.44 -1.78 22.72
CA LEU A 217 -5.17 -3.20 22.99
C LEU A 217 -5.49 -4.09 21.78
N ILE A 218 -6.56 -3.79 21.04
CA ILE A 218 -6.89 -4.52 19.80
C ILE A 218 -5.80 -4.32 18.74
N TYR A 219 -5.38 -3.08 18.48
CA TYR A 219 -4.28 -2.80 17.56
C TYR A 219 -2.97 -3.49 18.01
N LEU A 220 -2.67 -3.48 19.31
CA LEU A 220 -1.52 -4.16 19.87
C LEU A 220 -1.61 -5.68 19.63
N ALA A 221 -2.77 -6.30 19.89
CA ALA A 221 -2.98 -7.72 19.64
C ALA A 221 -2.81 -8.09 18.16
N ILE A 222 -3.39 -7.31 17.24
CA ILE A 222 -3.24 -7.49 15.79
C ILE A 222 -1.77 -7.35 15.37
N THR A 223 -1.06 -6.36 15.92
CA THR A 223 0.35 -6.10 15.61
C THR A 223 1.25 -7.23 16.12
N LEU A 224 1.05 -7.70 17.35
CA LEU A 224 1.80 -8.82 17.91
C LEU A 224 1.55 -10.12 17.14
N LEU A 225 0.30 -10.41 16.79
CA LEU A 225 -0.04 -11.58 15.97
C LEU A 225 0.65 -11.48 14.60
N SER A 226 0.59 -10.32 13.95
CA SER A 226 1.28 -10.07 12.68
C SER A 226 2.79 -10.28 12.80
N GLN A 227 3.43 -9.79 13.87
CA GLN A 227 4.85 -10.00 14.13
C GLN A 227 5.21 -11.47 14.29
N LEU A 228 4.38 -12.26 15.00
CA LEU A 228 4.60 -13.71 15.13
C LEU A 228 4.56 -14.42 13.78
N VAL A 229 3.57 -14.06 12.94
CA VAL A 229 3.45 -14.60 11.58
C VAL A 229 4.67 -14.22 10.74
N LEU A 230 5.05 -12.94 10.73
CA LEU A 230 6.21 -12.43 9.99
C LEU A 230 7.51 -13.11 10.44
N LYS A 231 7.74 -13.23 11.75
CA LYS A 231 8.92 -13.92 12.31
C LYS A 231 8.96 -15.37 11.87
N ARG A 232 7.81 -16.05 11.79
CA ARG A 232 7.75 -17.44 11.33
C ARG A 232 8.04 -17.57 9.82
N ILE A 233 7.60 -16.61 9.01
CA ILE A 233 7.93 -16.54 7.58
C ILE A 233 9.42 -16.25 7.37
N GLU A 234 9.97 -15.31 8.15
CA GLU A 234 11.38 -14.94 8.10
C GLU A 234 12.27 -16.15 8.43
N LEU A 235 12.01 -16.83 9.55
CA LEU A 235 12.78 -18.00 9.98
C LEU A 235 12.80 -19.15 8.96
N ARG A 236 11.74 -19.30 8.16
CA ARG A 236 11.71 -20.28 7.07
C ARG A 236 12.58 -19.85 5.88
N THR A 237 12.66 -18.55 5.64
CA THR A 237 13.33 -17.97 4.47
C THR A 237 14.83 -17.76 4.70
N THR A 238 15.25 -17.37 5.92
CA THR A 238 16.64 -17.00 6.27
C THR A 238 17.43 -18.12 6.93
N ARG A 239 16.94 -19.38 6.92
CA ARG A 239 17.59 -20.53 7.56
C ARG A 239 19.05 -20.75 7.12
N PHE A 240 19.42 -20.31 5.91
CA PHE A 240 20.75 -20.53 5.34
C PHE A 240 21.78 -19.45 5.69
N GLU A 241 21.39 -18.18 5.83
CA GLU A 241 22.33 -17.07 6.07
C GLU A 241 22.84 -17.00 7.52
N ARG A 242 22.13 -17.62 8.47
CA ARG A 242 22.58 -17.70 9.87
C ARG A 242 23.73 -18.68 10.12
N SER A 243 24.09 -19.52 9.15
CA SER A 243 25.17 -20.49 9.33
C SER A 243 26.56 -19.86 9.25
N ASP A 244 26.70 -18.72 8.56
CA ASP A 244 28.01 -18.09 8.29
C ASP A 244 28.37 -16.99 9.30
N ALA A 245 27.52 -16.75 10.30
CA ALA A 245 27.72 -15.73 11.35
C ALA A 245 28.14 -16.31 12.71
N LYS A 246 28.68 -17.54 12.74
CA LYS A 246 29.24 -18.17 13.94
C LYS A 246 30.72 -18.44 13.78
#